data_AF-A0A3S8ZR44-F1
#
_entry.id   AF-A0A3S8ZR44-F1
#
_cell.length_a   1.000
_cell.length_b   1.000
_cell.length_c   1.000
_cell.angle_alpha   90.00
_cell.angle_beta   90.00
_cell.angle_gamma   90.00
#
_symmetry.space_group_name_H-M   'P 1'
#
loop_
_entity.id
_entity.type
_entity.pdbx_description
1 polymer ?
#
loop_
_entity_poly.entity_id
_entity_poly.type
_entity_poly.pdbx_seq_one_letter_code
_entity_poly.pdbx_strand_id
1 'polypeptide(L)'
;MNRTIYLLIALFIFLLEITIARRSFGDGFIRGSVGDILVITLIYALFRAWPIPPLRSTILAITTGFVAEGLQYIHLVDLLGLQKGSVLYIVIGNTFTLNDLLMYIIGGVLALALDHYILRIRSSS
;
A
#
# COMPACT_ATOMS: atom_id res chain seq x y z
N MET A 1 12.48 16.02 10.58
CA MET A 1 11.47 15.00 10.19
C MET A 1 11.73 13.74 11.02
N ASN A 2 10.81 13.36 11.90
CA ASN A 2 11.05 12.22 12.81
C ASN A 2 10.75 10.90 12.09
N ARG A 3 11.80 10.32 11.51
CA ARG A 3 11.76 9.02 10.81
C ARG A 3 11.05 7.94 11.65
N THR A 4 11.27 7.96 12.96
CA THR A 4 10.64 7.06 13.94
C THR A 4 9.11 7.10 13.89
N ILE A 5 8.50 8.28 13.69
CA ILE A 5 7.03 8.40 13.61
C ILE A 5 6.51 7.67 12.37
N TYR A 6 7.15 7.85 11.22
CA TYR A 6 6.75 7.17 9.99
C TYR A 6 6.94 5.65 10.08
N LEU A 7 8.01 5.19 10.73
CA LEU A 7 8.22 3.76 10.98
C LEU A 7 7.15 3.18 11.93
N LEU A 8 6.72 3.93 12.95
CA LEU A 8 5.62 3.51 13.83
C LEU A 8 4.28 3.49 13.09
N ILE A 9 4.00 4.48 12.24
CA ILE A 9 2.81 4.48 11.36
C ILE A 9 2.84 3.28 10.43
N ALA A 10 3.98 3.01 9.79
CA ALA A 10 4.16 1.85 8.92
C ALA A 10 3.92 0.54 9.68
N LEU A 11 4.50 0.39 10.88
CA LEU A 11 4.29 -0.79 11.71
C LEU A 11 2.81 -0.95 12.09
N PHE A 12 2.14 0.13 12.47
CA PHE A 12 0.72 0.11 12.81
C PHE A 12 -0.15 -0.32 11.61
N ILE A 13 0.10 0.27 10.43
CA ILE A 13 -0.61 -0.10 9.20
C ILE A 13 -0.36 -1.57 8.86
N PHE A 14 0.89 -2.04 8.93
CA PHE A 14 1.23 -3.43 8.65
C PHE A 14 0.51 -4.42 9.57
N LEU A 15 0.41 -4.11 10.88
CA LEU A 15 -0.37 -4.93 11.81
C LEU A 15 -1.88 -4.90 11.48
N LEU A 16 -2.38 -3.76 11.04
CA LEU A 16 -3.77 -3.60 10.62
C LEU A 16 -4.04 -4.43 9.35
N GLU A 17 -3.13 -4.45 8.37
CA GLU A 17 -3.22 -5.31 7.19
C GLU A 17 -3.24 -6.79 7.55
N ILE A 18 -2.35 -7.25 8.44
CA ILE A 18 -2.37 -8.64 8.93
C ILE A 18 -3.71 -8.96 9.59
N THR A 19 -4.26 -8.02 10.35
CA THR A 19 -5.55 -8.20 11.04
C THR A 19 -6.68 -8.31 10.03
N ILE A 20 -6.74 -7.45 9.01
CA ILE A 20 -7.74 -7.52 7.93
C ILE A 20 -7.58 -8.81 7.13
N ALA A 21 -6.35 -9.20 6.78
CA ALA A 21 -6.08 -10.42 6.02
C ALA A 21 -6.53 -11.68 6.77
N ARG A 22 -6.37 -11.71 8.11
CA ARG A 22 -6.81 -12.84 8.94
C ARG A 22 -8.30 -12.82 9.22
N ARG A 23 -8.88 -11.64 9.37
CA ARG A 23 -10.28 -11.49 9.72
C ARG A 23 -11.09 -11.36 8.44
N SER A 24 -11.48 -12.51 7.90
CA SER A 24 -12.51 -12.65 6.85
C SER A 24 -13.86 -12.12 7.36
N PHE A 25 -13.95 -10.80 7.55
CA PHE A 25 -15.22 -10.10 7.55
C PHE A 25 -15.76 -10.15 6.12
N GLY A 26 -17.07 -10.36 6.00
CA GLY A 26 -17.76 -10.70 4.76
C GLY A 26 -17.36 -9.87 3.54
N ASP A 27 -17.45 -10.53 2.39
CA ASP A 27 -17.16 -10.07 1.04
C ASP A 27 -15.71 -9.55 0.87
N GLY A 28 -14.91 -10.27 0.07
CA GLY A 28 -13.48 -10.02 -0.17
C GLY A 28 -13.11 -8.60 -0.67
N PHE A 29 -14.09 -7.73 -0.86
CA PHE A 29 -13.98 -6.31 -1.17
C PHE A 29 -13.22 -5.52 -0.10
N ILE A 30 -13.50 -5.73 1.20
CA ILE A 30 -12.78 -5.01 2.27
C ILE A 30 -11.29 -5.41 2.23
N ARG A 31 -11.01 -6.69 2.01
CA ARG A 31 -9.63 -7.18 1.93
C ARG A 31 -8.87 -6.63 0.73
N GLY A 32 -9.51 -6.55 -0.45
CA GLY A 32 -8.91 -5.99 -1.65
C GLY A 32 -8.79 -4.47 -1.54
N SER A 33 -9.90 -3.76 -1.71
CA SER A 33 -9.87 -2.31 -1.91
C SER A 33 -9.36 -1.50 -0.71
N VAL A 34 -9.71 -1.88 0.53
CA VAL A 34 -9.15 -1.20 1.72
C VAL A 34 -7.70 -1.60 1.94
N GLY A 35 -7.36 -2.86 1.66
CA GLY A 35 -5.98 -3.33 1.64
C GLY A 35 -5.10 -2.48 0.71
N ASP A 36 -5.53 -2.27 -0.53
CA ASP A 36 -4.77 -1.51 -1.54
C ASP A 36 -4.46 -0.08 -1.10
N ILE A 37 -5.43 0.61 -0.50
CA ILE A 37 -5.24 1.94 0.09
C ILE A 37 -4.18 1.89 1.20
N LEU A 38 -4.23 0.87 2.05
CA LEU A 38 -3.32 0.69 3.18
C LEU A 38 -1.90 0.33 2.71
N VAL A 39 -1.74 -0.57 1.74
CA VAL A 39 -0.45 -0.91 1.13
C VAL A 39 0.25 0.33 0.59
N ILE A 40 -0.45 1.18 -0.17
CA ILE A 40 0.14 2.40 -0.73
C ILE A 40 0.52 3.38 0.40
N THR A 41 -0.32 3.49 1.42
CA THR A 41 -0.02 4.34 2.59
C THR A 41 1.18 3.80 3.38
N LEU A 42 1.32 2.48 3.51
CA LEU A 42 2.46 1.80 4.12
C LEU A 42 3.75 2.10 3.35
N ILE A 43 3.74 1.88 2.03
CA ILE A 43 4.90 2.13 1.17
C ILE A 43 5.29 3.60 1.20
N TYR A 44 4.31 4.51 1.17
CA TYR A 44 4.54 5.93 1.35
C TYR A 44 5.27 6.22 2.67
N ALA A 45 4.76 5.69 3.80
CA ALA A 45 5.36 5.88 5.11
C ALA A 45 6.80 5.34 5.18
N LEU A 46 7.06 4.20 4.54
CA LEU A 46 8.41 3.66 4.39
C LEU A 46 9.30 4.65 3.62
N PHE A 47 8.90 5.12 2.44
CA PHE A 47 9.69 6.10 1.69
C PHE A 47 9.91 7.41 2.45
N ARG A 48 8.95 7.85 3.27
CA ARG A 48 9.09 9.02 4.15
C ARG A 48 10.03 8.80 5.33
N ALA A 49 10.36 7.55 5.68
CA ALA A 49 11.42 7.28 6.65
C ALA A 49 12.81 7.70 6.11
N TRP A 50 12.97 7.79 4.79
CA TRP A 50 14.14 8.38 4.13
C TRP A 50 13.96 9.87 3.84
N PRO A 51 15.05 10.62 3.56
CA PRO A 51 14.97 12.05 3.24
C PRO A 51 14.41 12.30 1.81
N ILE A 52 13.31 11.64 1.45
CA ILE A 52 12.62 11.77 0.17
C ILE A 52 11.49 12.81 0.31
N PRO A 53 11.33 13.75 -0.63
CA PRO A 53 10.24 14.72 -0.64
C PRO A 53 8.85 14.05 -0.67
N PRO A 54 7.82 14.62 0.01
CA PRO A 54 6.48 14.03 0.10
C PRO A 54 5.85 13.67 -1.25
N LEU A 55 5.93 14.58 -2.24
CA LEU A 55 5.39 14.33 -3.58
C LEU A 55 6.10 13.16 -4.27
N ARG A 56 7.43 13.07 -4.13
CA ARG A 56 8.21 11.96 -4.71
C ARG A 56 7.88 10.64 -4.02
N SER A 57 7.72 10.62 -2.69
CA SER A 57 7.29 9.43 -1.96
C SER A 57 5.91 8.94 -2.42
N THR A 58 4.99 9.88 -2.70
CA THR A 58 3.65 9.56 -3.21
C THR A 58 3.70 8.92 -4.58
N ILE A 59 4.44 9.53 -5.51
CA ILE A 59 4.61 9.01 -6.87
C ILE A 59 5.26 7.63 -6.82
N LEU A 60 6.32 7.44 -6.04
CA LEU A 60 6.98 6.15 -5.91
C LEU A 60 6.03 5.07 -5.35
N ALA A 61 5.25 5.39 -4.32
CA ALA A 61 4.28 4.45 -3.75
C ALA A 61 3.21 4.04 -4.77
N ILE A 62 2.61 5.00 -5.47
CA ILE A 62 1.61 4.71 -6.51
C ILE A 62 2.25 3.86 -7.63
N THR A 63 3.44 4.23 -8.11
CA THR A 63 4.16 3.47 -9.14
C THR A 63 4.42 2.03 -8.71
N THR A 64 4.74 1.77 -7.43
CA THR A 64 4.90 0.38 -6.96
C THR A 64 3.62 -0.43 -7.06
N GLY A 65 2.44 0.17 -6.81
CA GLY A 65 1.14 -0.48 -7.04
C GLY A 65 0.91 -0.80 -8.52
N PHE A 66 1.15 0.16 -9.42
CA PHE A 66 1.08 -0.08 -10.86
C PHE A 66 2.01 -1.19 -11.36
N VAL A 67 3.22 -1.28 -10.81
CA VAL A 67 4.15 -2.36 -11.14
C VAL A 67 3.59 -3.69 -10.66
N ALA A 68 3.06 -3.77 -9.44
CA ALA A 68 2.42 -4.98 -8.93
C ALA A 68 1.26 -5.45 -9.82
N GLU A 69 0.37 -4.53 -10.22
CA GLU A 69 -0.71 -4.80 -11.19
C GLU A 69 -0.19 -5.26 -12.56
N GLY A 70 0.88 -4.63 -13.05
CA GLY A 70 1.53 -5.04 -14.30
C GLY A 70 2.05 -6.47 -14.24
N LEU A 71 2.59 -6.89 -13.09
CA LEU A 71 3.04 -8.27 -12.85
C LEU A 71 1.87 -9.25 -12.78
N GLN A 72 0.73 -8.84 -12.24
CA GLN A 72 -0.50 -9.63 -12.22
C GLN A 72 -1.11 -9.76 -13.63
N TYR A 73 -1.11 -8.67 -14.40
CA TYR A 73 -1.67 -8.63 -15.75
C TYR A 73 -0.95 -9.58 -16.71
N ILE A 74 0.38 -9.70 -16.61
CA ILE A 74 1.15 -10.67 -17.41
C ILE A 74 1.00 -12.11 -16.91
N HIS A 75 0.15 -12.36 -15.92
CA HIS A 75 -0.01 -13.66 -15.26
C HIS A 75 1.34 -14.25 -14.84
N LEU A 76 2.24 -13.42 -14.28
CA LEU A 76 3.59 -13.86 -13.92
C LEU A 76 3.55 -15.07 -12.97
N VAL A 77 2.53 -15.14 -12.13
CA VAL A 77 2.28 -16.24 -11.20
C VAL A 77 2.06 -17.58 -11.93
N ASP A 78 1.30 -17.55 -13.04
CA ASP A 78 1.08 -18.72 -13.89
C ASP A 78 2.35 -19.05 -14.71
N LEU A 79 3.09 -18.02 -15.16
CA LEU A 79 4.35 -18.19 -15.88
C LEU A 79 5.45 -18.82 -15.01
N LEU A 80 5.46 -18.51 -13.72
CA LEU A 80 6.36 -19.09 -12.72
C LEU A 80 5.89 -20.45 -12.19
N GLY A 81 4.73 -20.95 -12.64
CA GLY A 81 4.16 -22.23 -12.19
C GLY A 81 3.83 -22.26 -10.70
N LEU A 82 3.58 -21.10 -10.08
CA LEU A 82 3.29 -21.03 -8.65
C LEU A 82 1.93 -21.68 -8.37
N GLN A 83 1.91 -22.59 -7.39
CA GLN A 83 0.68 -23.28 -7.01
C GLN A 83 -0.39 -22.29 -6.55
N LYS A 84 -1.60 -22.42 -7.09
CA LYS A 84 -2.80 -21.69 -6.65
C LYS A 84 -2.99 -21.90 -5.14
N GLY A 85 -3.00 -20.80 -4.39
CA GLY A 85 -3.12 -20.81 -2.92
C GLY A 85 -1.79 -20.87 -2.16
N SER A 86 -0.65 -20.93 -2.83
CA SER A 86 0.64 -20.69 -2.17
C SER A 86 0.74 -19.25 -1.64
N VAL A 87 1.55 -19.04 -0.61
CA VAL A 87 1.75 -17.70 -0.02
C VAL A 87 2.20 -16.70 -1.09
N LEU A 88 3.11 -17.12 -1.99
CA LEU A 88 3.57 -16.28 -3.11
C LEU A 88 2.46 -15.98 -4.12
N TYR A 89 1.58 -16.94 -4.41
CA TYR A 89 0.41 -16.74 -5.28
C TYR A 89 -0.55 -15.68 -4.70
N ILE A 90 -0.77 -15.70 -3.39
CA ILE A 90 -1.65 -14.74 -2.71
C ILE A 90 -1.01 -13.36 -2.63
N VAL A 91 0.30 -13.28 -2.35
CA VAL A 91 1.04 -12.02 -2.22
C VAL A 91 1.20 -11.31 -3.57
N ILE A 92 1.49 -12.05 -4.65
CA ILE A 92 1.59 -11.44 -5.98
C ILE A 92 0.19 -11.07 -6.49
N GLY A 93 -0.84 -11.85 -6.16
CA GLY A 93 -2.20 -11.67 -6.68
C GLY A 93 -2.34 -12.21 -8.10
N ASN A 94 -3.57 -12.39 -8.57
CA ASN A 94 -3.85 -12.99 -9.88
C ASN A 94 -4.98 -12.30 -10.66
N THR A 95 -5.50 -11.19 -10.15
CA THR A 95 -6.64 -10.50 -10.76
C THR A 95 -6.34 -9.02 -10.79
N PHE A 96 -5.91 -8.55 -11.96
CA PHE A 96 -5.86 -7.14 -12.27
C PHE A 96 -7.28 -6.57 -12.27
N THR A 97 -7.53 -5.49 -11.53
CA THR A 97 -8.76 -4.72 -11.68
C THR A 97 -8.50 -3.22 -11.77
N LEU A 98 -9.28 -2.54 -12.62
CA LEU A 98 -9.20 -1.08 -12.74
C LEU A 98 -9.56 -0.37 -11.42
N ASN A 99 -10.31 -1.06 -10.55
CA ASN A 99 -10.67 -0.52 -9.24
C ASN A 99 -9.45 -0.41 -8.32
N ASP A 100 -8.53 -1.37 -8.37
CA ASP A 100 -7.31 -1.38 -7.55
C ASP A 100 -6.42 -0.18 -7.89
N LEU A 101 -6.37 0.19 -9.18
CA LEU A 101 -5.71 1.42 -9.61
C LEU A 101 -6.32 2.69 -8.98
N LEU A 102 -7.65 2.79 -8.95
CA LEU A 102 -8.32 3.91 -8.28
C LEU A 102 -8.01 3.93 -6.78
N MET A 103 -7.99 2.76 -6.14
CA MET A 103 -7.64 2.63 -4.72
C MET A 103 -6.20 3.07 -4.45
N TYR A 104 -5.25 2.78 -5.34
CA TYR A 104 -3.87 3.24 -5.17
C TYR A 104 -3.73 4.75 -5.25
N ILE A 105 -4.45 5.39 -6.19
CA ILE A 105 -4.47 6.86 -6.29
C ILE A 105 -5.06 7.46 -5.00
N ILE A 106 -6.18 6.91 -4.52
CA ILE A 106 -6.82 7.34 -3.27
C ILE A 106 -5.86 7.18 -2.08
N GLY A 107 -5.20 6.04 -1.96
CA GLY A 107 -4.21 5.78 -0.91
C GLY A 107 -3.04 6.77 -0.95
N GLY A 108 -2.50 7.06 -2.14
CA GLY A 108 -1.44 8.04 -2.31
C GLY A 108 -1.87 9.46 -1.91
N VAL A 109 -3.07 9.89 -2.33
CA VAL A 109 -3.62 11.21 -1.98
C VAL A 109 -3.86 11.32 -0.47
N LEU A 110 -4.44 10.29 0.15
CA LEU A 110 -4.67 10.25 1.60
C LEU A 110 -3.35 10.30 2.38
N ALA A 111 -2.35 9.53 1.96
CA ALA A 111 -1.04 9.51 2.60
C ALA A 111 -0.34 10.88 2.51
N LEU A 112 -0.42 11.54 1.36
CA LEU A 112 0.12 12.89 1.16
C LEU A 112 -0.62 13.93 2.01
N ALA A 113 -1.96 13.86 2.08
CA ALA A 113 -2.76 14.75 2.91
C ALA A 113 -2.44 14.58 4.40
N LEU A 114 -2.30 13.34 4.87
CA LEU A 114 -1.90 13.02 6.24
C LEU A 114 -0.50 13.56 6.55
N ASP A 115 0.46 13.39 5.64
CA ASP A 115 1.82 13.93 5.79
C ASP A 115 1.81 15.46 5.91
N HIS A 116 1.06 16.14 5.04
CA HIS A 116 0.89 17.59 5.13
C HIS A 116 0.27 18.03 6.45
N TYR A 117 -0.71 17.29 6.96
CA TYR A 117 -1.33 17.57 8.25
C TYR A 117 -0.34 17.39 9.41
N ILE A 118 0.42 16.29 9.43
CA ILE A 118 1.46 16.01 10.44
C ILE A 118 2.57 17.07 10.42
N LEU A 119 3.03 17.46 9.22
CA LEU A 119 4.02 18.53 9.06
C LEU A 119 3.50 19.89 9.52
N ARG A 120 2.22 20.19 9.27
CA ARG A 120 1.59 21.45 9.70
C ARG A 120 1.51 21.57 11.22
N ILE A 121 1.11 20.50 11.92
CA ILE A 121 1.06 20.47 13.40
C ILE A 121 2.44 20.73 14.00
N ARG A 122 3.50 20.15 13.41
CA ARG A 122 4.88 20.35 13.86
C ARG A 122 5.46 21.72 13.55
N SER A 123 4.93 22.42 12.56
CA SER A 123 5.35 23.79 12.25
C SER A 123 4.76 24.81 13.22
N SER A 124 3.69 24.47 13.93
CA SER A 124 3.01 25.33 14.92
C SER A 124 3.45 25.10 16.37
N SER A 125 4.43 24.21 16.60
CA SER A 125 5.01 23.87 17.90
C SER A 125 6.50 24.17 17.91
#